data_AF-A0A392QR25-F1
#
_entry.id   AF-A0A392QR25-F1
#
_cell.length_a   1.000
_cell.length_b   1.000
_cell.length_c   1.000
_cell.angle_alpha   90.00
_cell.angle_beta   90.00
_cell.angle_gamma   90.00
#
_symmetry.space_group_name_H-M   'P 1'
#
loop_
_entity.id
_entity.type
_entity.pdbx_description
1 polymer ?
#
loop_
_entity_poly.entity_id
_entity_poly.type
_entity_poly.pdbx_seq_one_letter_code
_entity_poly.pdbx_strand_id
1 'polypeptide(L)'
;EANYVTKKQDLFSAYKLTQEDKEEIENLGKDPRIGERIVKSIAPSIYGHDDIKTAIALAMFGGQEKNVEGKHRLRGDINVLLLGDPGTAKSQFLKYVEKTGQRAVYTTGKGASAVGLTAAVHKDP
;
A
#
# COMPACT_ATOMS: atom_id res chain seq x y z
N GLU A 1 -9.18 34.06 6.33
CA GLU A 1 -8.04 33.49 5.57
C GLU A 1 -7.53 32.27 6.32
N ALA A 2 -7.11 31.22 5.61
CA ALA A 2 -6.62 30.00 6.26
C ALA A 2 -5.13 30.16 6.64
N ASN A 3 -4.83 30.07 7.94
CA ASN A 3 -3.48 30.28 8.46
C ASN A 3 -2.61 29.00 8.42
N TYR A 4 -3.20 27.82 8.51
CA TYR A 4 -2.47 26.54 8.46
C TYR A 4 -3.41 25.38 8.07
N VAL A 5 -2.96 24.50 7.18
CA VAL A 5 -3.69 23.30 6.75
C VAL A 5 -2.75 22.10 6.81
N THR A 6 -3.20 21.01 7.44
CA THR A 6 -2.48 19.72 7.46
C THR A 6 -3.41 18.62 6.99
N LYS A 7 -2.91 17.73 6.13
CA LYS A 7 -3.65 16.53 5.74
C LYS A 7 -3.52 15.48 6.82
N LYS A 8 -4.65 14.90 7.26
CA LYS A 8 -4.67 13.82 8.27
C LYS A 8 -3.85 12.59 7.87
N GLN A 9 -3.70 12.32 6.57
CA GLN A 9 -2.94 11.18 6.04
C GLN A 9 -1.43 11.47 5.86
N ASP A 10 -0.96 12.71 6.01
CA ASP A 10 0.47 13.06 5.89
C ASP A 10 1.28 12.80 7.18
N LEU A 11 0.72 12.11 8.17
CA LEU A 11 1.40 11.76 9.43
C LEU A 11 2.66 10.90 9.20
N PHE A 12 2.69 10.09 8.13
CA PHE A 12 3.84 9.26 7.73
C PHE A 12 4.55 9.78 6.47
N SER A 13 4.31 11.04 6.09
CA SER A 13 5.02 11.62 4.94
C SER A 13 6.54 11.62 5.21
N ALA A 14 7.34 11.21 4.22
CA ALA A 14 8.80 11.16 4.29
C ALA A 14 9.47 12.49 4.72
N TYR A 15 8.71 13.59 4.70
CA TYR A 15 9.09 14.91 5.17
C TYR A 15 9.27 15.03 6.70
N LYS A 16 8.92 14.01 7.50
CA LYS A 16 9.09 14.00 8.96
C LYS A 16 10.10 12.96 9.49
N LEU A 17 10.85 12.29 8.62
CA LEU A 17 11.88 11.34 9.08
C LEU A 17 13.05 12.10 9.71
N THR A 18 13.34 11.79 10.97
CA THR A 18 14.52 12.31 11.67
C THR A 18 15.79 11.66 11.13
N GLN A 19 16.95 12.20 11.52
CA GLN A 19 18.23 11.59 11.15
C GLN A 19 18.40 10.21 11.81
N GLU A 20 17.93 10.07 13.05
CA GLU A 20 17.93 8.79 13.79
C GLU A 20 17.09 7.73 13.06
N ASP A 21 15.90 8.09 12.58
CA ASP A 21 15.04 7.16 11.82
C ASP A 21 15.72 6.66 10.54
N LYS A 22 16.46 7.54 9.83
CA LYS A 22 17.18 7.15 8.61
C LYS A 22 18.30 6.16 8.91
N GLU A 23 19.06 6.40 9.97
CA GLU A 23 20.13 5.50 10.41
C GLU A 23 19.56 4.14 10.82
N GLU A 24 18.42 4.11 11.51
CA GLU A 24 17.74 2.86 11.85
C GLU A 24 17.29 2.10 10.60
N ILE A 25 16.68 2.79 9.63
CA ILE A 25 16.25 2.19 8.35
C ILE A 25 17.46 1.60 7.59
N GLU A 26 18.57 2.33 7.51
CA GLU A 26 19.79 1.83 6.86
C GLU A 26 20.38 0.61 7.58
N ASN A 27 20.36 0.60 8.91
CA ASN A 27 20.83 -0.54 9.70
C ASN A 27 19.91 -1.76 9.55
N LEU A 28 18.59 -1.56 9.50
CA LEU A 28 17.62 -2.61 9.20
C LEU A 28 17.82 -3.19 7.79
N GLY A 29 18.13 -2.35 6.81
CA GLY A 29 18.41 -2.79 5.44
C GLY A 29 19.62 -3.72 5.29
N LYS A 30 20.56 -3.69 6.25
CA LYS A 30 21.74 -4.57 6.29
C LYS A 30 21.46 -5.95 6.89
N ASP A 31 20.30 -6.16 7.53
CA ASP A 31 19.92 -7.45 8.11
C ASP A 31 19.63 -8.46 6.99
N PRO A 32 20.35 -9.60 6.90
CA PRO A 32 20.11 -10.61 5.87
C PRO A 32 18.70 -11.21 5.92
N ARG A 33 17.99 -11.08 7.05
CA ARG A 33 16.62 -11.57 7.24
C ARG A 33 15.57 -10.48 7.11
N ILE A 34 15.91 -9.29 6.60
CA ILE A 34 14.98 -8.16 6.51
C ILE A 34 13.70 -8.51 5.73
N GLY A 35 13.82 -9.29 4.65
CA GLY A 35 12.67 -9.76 3.87
C GLY A 35 11.68 -10.55 4.72
N GLU A 36 12.15 -11.53 5.48
CA GLU A 36 11.30 -12.31 6.38
C GLU A 36 10.68 -11.44 7.49
N ARG A 37 11.45 -10.49 8.03
CA ARG A 37 10.96 -9.56 9.06
C ARG A 37 9.83 -8.69 8.53
N ILE A 38 9.97 -8.17 7.31
CA ILE A 38 8.92 -7.40 6.63
C ILE A 38 7.67 -8.27 6.45
N VAL A 39 7.79 -9.48 5.90
CA VAL A 39 6.65 -10.37 5.68
C VAL A 39 5.93 -10.70 6.99
N LYS A 40 6.68 -11.00 8.06
CA LYS A 40 6.11 -11.26 9.39
C LYS A 40 5.44 -10.04 10.01
N SER A 41 5.83 -8.82 9.62
CA SER A 41 5.22 -7.57 10.08
C SER A 41 3.89 -7.25 9.39
N ILE A 42 3.59 -7.88 8.25
CA ILE A 42 2.32 -7.70 7.53
C ILE A 42 1.21 -8.46 8.25
N ALA A 43 0.19 -7.71 8.69
CA ALA A 43 -0.99 -8.22 9.41
C ALA A 43 -0.61 -9.27 10.49
N PRO A 44 0.15 -8.87 11.52
CA PRO A 44 0.73 -9.81 12.50
C PRO A 44 -0.34 -10.49 13.37
N SER A 45 -1.56 -9.94 13.42
CA SER A 45 -2.71 -10.53 14.11
C SER A 45 -3.32 -11.73 13.40
N ILE A 46 -2.98 -11.97 12.14
CA ILE A 46 -3.46 -13.12 11.35
C ILE A 46 -2.38 -14.21 11.38
N TYR A 47 -2.74 -15.39 11.88
CA TYR A 47 -1.83 -16.53 11.91
C TYR A 47 -1.65 -17.16 10.53
N GLY A 48 -0.42 -17.59 10.22
CA GLY A 48 -0.07 -18.25 8.96
C GLY A 48 -0.19 -17.35 7.72
N HIS A 49 -0.52 -17.96 6.59
CA HIS A 49 -0.68 -17.31 5.28
C HIS A 49 0.57 -16.54 4.80
N ASP A 50 1.75 -17.12 4.99
CA ASP A 50 3.02 -16.46 4.65
C ASP A 50 3.12 -16.09 3.17
N ASP A 51 2.54 -16.90 2.27
CA ASP A 51 2.49 -16.59 0.84
C ASP A 51 1.64 -15.35 0.54
N ILE A 52 0.49 -15.21 1.21
CA ILE A 52 -0.40 -14.05 1.05
C ILE A 52 0.26 -12.80 1.62
N LYS A 53 0.91 -12.91 2.78
CA LYS A 53 1.66 -11.82 3.40
C LYS A 53 2.82 -11.37 2.52
N THR A 54 3.54 -12.32 1.92
CA THR A 54 4.60 -12.05 0.95
C THR A 54 4.07 -11.31 -0.27
N ALA A 55 2.96 -11.78 -0.86
CA ALA A 55 2.35 -11.13 -2.02
C ALA A 55 1.88 -9.69 -1.70
N ILE A 56 1.29 -9.47 -0.53
CA ILE A 56 0.88 -8.14 -0.07
C ILE A 56 2.10 -7.25 0.17
N ALA A 57 3.15 -7.74 0.83
CA ALA A 57 4.38 -6.99 1.05
C ALA A 57 4.96 -6.50 -0.28
N LEU A 58 5.15 -7.41 -1.24
CA LEU A 58 5.68 -7.07 -2.57
C LEU A 58 4.81 -6.05 -3.30
N ALA A 59 3.47 -6.19 -3.21
CA ALA A 59 2.55 -5.23 -3.82
C ALA A 59 2.59 -3.85 -3.16
N MET A 60 2.81 -3.77 -1.84
CA MET A 60 2.93 -2.50 -1.12
C MET A 60 4.24 -1.76 -1.43
N PHE A 61 5.36 -2.49 -1.60
CA PHE A 61 6.62 -1.88 -2.03
C PHE A 61 6.59 -1.50 -3.52
N GLY A 62 5.91 -2.31 -4.34
CA GLY A 62 5.84 -2.12 -5.79
C GLY A 62 7.13 -2.50 -6.51
N GLY A 63 7.05 -2.53 -7.84
CA GLY A 63 8.19 -2.70 -8.73
C GLY A 63 8.64 -1.38 -9.36
N GLN A 64 9.75 -1.43 -10.09
CA GLN A 64 10.25 -0.28 -10.82
C GLN A 64 9.52 -0.12 -12.16
N GLU A 65 8.87 1.04 -12.37
CA GLU A 65 8.35 1.42 -13.68
C GLU A 65 9.52 1.63 -14.67
N LYS A 66 9.40 1.08 -15.88
CA LYS A 66 10.43 1.22 -16.92
C LYS A 66 9.86 1.90 -18.14
N ASN A 67 10.59 2.89 -18.65
CA ASN A 67 10.28 3.54 -19.92
C ASN A 67 11.31 3.12 -20.96
N VAL A 68 10.87 2.33 -21.95
CA VAL A 68 11.74 1.86 -23.02
C VAL A 68 11.78 2.92 -24.10
N GLU A 69 12.88 3.67 -24.14
CA GLU A 69 13.20 4.66 -25.19
C GLU A 69 12.07 5.67 -25.47
N GLY A 70 11.25 5.99 -24.46
CA GLY A 70 10.15 6.96 -24.60
C GLY A 70 8.93 6.44 -25.38
N LYS A 71 8.95 5.21 -25.89
CA LYS A 71 7.88 4.64 -26.73
C LYS A 71 6.86 3.84 -25.94
N HIS A 72 7.32 3.12 -24.91
CA HIS A 72 6.47 2.23 -24.13
C HIS A 72 6.80 2.30 -22.65
N ARG A 73 5.73 2.44 -21.85
CA ARG A 73 5.78 2.45 -20.39
C ARG A 73 5.37 1.08 -19.87
N LEU A 74 6.29 0.42 -19.16
CA LEU A 74 6.07 -0.85 -18.49
C LEU A 74 5.71 -0.60 -17.02
N ARG A 75 4.54 -1.09 -16.61
CA ARG A 75 3.99 -0.90 -15.26
C ARG A 75 4.89 -1.54 -14.20
N GLY A 76 5.20 -0.79 -13.13
CA GLY A 76 5.89 -1.30 -11.94
C GLY A 76 4.94 -1.88 -10.88
N ASP A 77 3.67 -1.46 -10.88
CA ASP A 77 2.67 -1.89 -9.90
C ASP A 77 2.29 -3.37 -10.04
N ILE A 78 2.08 -4.01 -8.90
CA ILE A 78 1.69 -5.41 -8.80
C ILE A 78 0.21 -5.48 -8.38
N ASN A 79 -0.62 -6.11 -9.21
CA ASN A 79 -2.02 -6.36 -8.89
C ASN A 79 -2.15 -7.74 -8.24
N VAL A 80 -2.76 -7.79 -7.05
CA VAL A 80 -2.97 -9.03 -6.29
C VAL A 80 -4.47 -9.30 -6.15
N LEU A 81 -4.89 -10.53 -6.48
CA LEU A 81 -6.24 -11.04 -6.25
C LEU A 81 -6.21 -12.07 -5.11
N LEU A 82 -6.91 -11.79 -4.01
CA LEU A 82 -7.07 -12.73 -2.91
C LEU A 82 -8.34 -13.57 -3.13
N LEU A 83 -8.16 -14.84 -3.52
CA LEU A 83 -9.23 -15.81 -3.71
C LEU A 83 -9.16 -16.90 -2.63
N GLY A 84 -10.31 -17.34 -2.13
CA GLY A 84 -10.41 -18.45 -1.20
C GLY A 84 -11.70 -18.43 -0.38
N ASP A 85 -11.85 -19.40 0.52
CA ASP A 85 -13.10 -19.66 1.24
C ASP A 85 -13.53 -18.54 2.20
N PRO A 86 -14.83 -18.37 2.45
CA PRO A 86 -15.31 -17.44 3.50
C PRO A 86 -14.61 -17.71 4.84
N GLY A 87 -14.27 -16.65 5.58
CA GLY A 87 -13.63 -16.78 6.90
C GLY A 87 -12.09 -16.82 6.91
N THR A 88 -11.41 -16.84 5.76
CA THR A 88 -9.92 -16.86 5.69
C THR A 88 -9.25 -15.49 5.86
N ALA A 89 -9.86 -14.57 6.63
CA ALA A 89 -9.32 -13.24 6.93
C ALA A 89 -8.97 -12.31 5.74
N LYS A 90 -9.33 -12.65 4.49
CA LYS A 90 -9.07 -11.83 3.27
C LYS A 90 -9.42 -10.34 3.45
N SER A 91 -10.61 -10.03 3.96
CA SER A 91 -11.03 -8.64 4.19
C SER A 91 -10.22 -7.95 5.30
N GLN A 92 -9.69 -8.69 6.27
CA GLN A 92 -8.82 -8.14 7.31
C GLN A 92 -7.45 -7.78 6.77
N PHE A 93 -6.89 -8.58 5.84
CA PHE A 93 -5.68 -8.21 5.11
C PHE A 93 -5.87 -6.88 4.36
N LEU A 94 -6.97 -6.70 3.63
CA LEU A 94 -7.24 -5.46 2.91
C LEU A 94 -7.41 -4.24 3.85
N LYS A 95 -8.06 -4.42 5.00
CA LYS A 95 -8.15 -3.37 6.04
C LYS A 95 -6.81 -3.01 6.67
N TYR A 96 -5.91 -3.98 6.82
CA TYR A 96 -4.55 -3.71 7.30
C TYR A 96 -3.79 -2.84 6.28
N VAL A 97 -3.87 -3.19 5.00
CA VAL A 97 -3.24 -2.41 3.91
C VAL A 97 -3.82 -1.00 3.83
N GLU A 98 -5.14 -0.85 3.97
CA GLU A 98 -5.80 0.47 4.01
C GLU A 98 -5.21 1.40 5.07
N LYS A 99 -4.93 0.87 6.27
CA LYS A 99 -4.40 1.65 7.40
C LYS A 99 -2.90 1.93 7.30
N THR A 100 -2.16 1.06 6.63
CA THR A 100 -0.69 1.10 6.59
C THR A 100 -0.16 1.78 5.32
N GLY A 101 -0.91 1.72 4.21
CA GLY A 101 -0.53 2.35 2.96
C GLY A 101 -0.55 3.87 3.02
N GLN A 102 0.45 4.52 2.42
CA GLN A 102 0.55 5.98 2.35
C GLN A 102 -0.66 6.63 1.66
N ARG A 103 -1.20 5.96 0.63
CA ARG A 103 -2.43 6.34 -0.06
C ARG A 103 -3.22 5.08 -0.39
N ALA A 104 -4.31 4.88 0.31
CA ALA A 104 -5.19 3.74 0.09
C ALA A 104 -6.65 4.18 0.10
N VAL A 105 -7.46 3.53 -0.74
CA VAL A 105 -8.91 3.67 -0.77
C VAL A 105 -9.49 2.27 -0.64
N TYR A 106 -10.27 2.04 0.42
CA TYR A 106 -10.98 0.79 0.62
C TYR A 106 -12.42 0.92 0.13
N THR A 107 -12.87 -0.04 -0.68
CA THR A 107 -14.23 -0.08 -1.23
C THR A 107 -14.76 -1.50 -1.29
N THR A 108 -16.07 -1.65 -1.42
CA THR A 108 -16.74 -2.94 -1.50
C THR A 108 -17.57 -3.02 -2.77
N GLY A 109 -17.69 -4.21 -3.37
CA GLY A 109 -18.28 -4.38 -4.71
C GLY A 109 -19.72 -3.86 -4.87
N LYS A 110 -20.53 -3.81 -3.80
CA LYS A 110 -21.88 -3.22 -3.85
C LYS A 110 -21.88 -1.69 -3.82
N GLY A 111 -20.83 -1.06 -3.29
CA GLY A 111 -20.70 0.41 -3.20
C GLY A 111 -19.80 1.01 -4.28
N ALA A 112 -19.14 0.18 -5.08
CA ALA A 112 -18.26 0.61 -6.16
C ALA A 112 -19.03 0.66 -7.49
N SER A 113 -19.14 1.84 -8.09
CA SER A 113 -19.59 2.00 -9.48
C SER A 113 -18.39 2.27 -10.38
N ALA A 114 -18.49 1.91 -11.67
CA ALA A 114 -17.40 2.13 -12.63
C ALA A 114 -16.99 3.62 -12.70
N VAL A 115 -17.98 4.52 -12.61
CA VAL A 115 -17.76 5.98 -12.57
C VAL A 115 -17.17 6.45 -11.24
N GLY A 116 -17.49 5.80 -10.12
CA GLY A 116 -16.96 6.14 -8.80
C GLY A 116 -15.52 5.67 -8.55
N LEU A 117 -15.08 4.61 -9.24
CA LEU A 117 -13.69 4.12 -9.17
C LEU A 117 -12.74 4.87 -10.11
N THR A 118 -13.29 5.47 -11.18
CA THR A 118 -12.51 6.17 -12.20
C THR A 118 -12.63 7.68 -12.00
N ALA A 119 -13.46 8.34 -12.81
CA ALA A 119 -13.75 9.74 -12.71
C ALA A 119 -15.16 10.02 -13.24
N ALA A 120 -15.81 11.04 -12.69
CA ALA A 120 -17.07 11.58 -13.20
C ALA A 120 -16.96 13.10 -13.31
N VAL A 121 -17.56 13.67 -14.35
CA VAL A 121 -17.59 15.12 -14.57
C VAL A 121 -18.91 15.66 -14.04
N HIS A 122 -18.84 16.68 -13.17
CA HIS A 122 -20.00 17.44 -12.75
C HIS A 122 -19.96 18.81 -13.43
N LYS A 123 -21.10 19.25 -13.98
CA LYS A 123 -21.23 20.59 -14.54
C LYS A 123 -21.73 21.50 -13.43
N ASP A 124 -20.96 22.53 -13.09
CA ASP A 124 -21.41 23.56 -12.16
C ASP A 124 -22.67 24.24 -12.73
N PRO A 125 -23.68 24.54 -11.89
CA PRO A 125 -24.93 25.16 -12.32
C PRO A 125 -24.73 26.53 -12.99
#